data_AF-A0A925AWI6-F1
#
_entry.id   AF-A0A925AWI6-F1
#
_cell.length_a   1.000
_cell.length_b   1.000
_cell.length_c   1.000
_cell.angle_alpha   90.00
_cell.angle_beta   90.00
_cell.angle_gamma   90.00
#
_symmetry.space_group_name_H-M   'P 1'
#
loop_
_entity.id
_entity.type
_entity.pdbx_description
1 polymer ?
#
loop_
_entity_poly.entity_id
_entity_poly.type
_entity_poly.pdbx_seq_one_letter_code
_entity_poly.pdbx_strand_id
1 'polypeptide(L)' 'SFRKIFYLRGGKRFYNDDRVTGSSASYGLSGGFGLRIPVSSRRLSFDYSYTAVGDLQNVQVFSFEFGQ' A
#
# COMPACT_ATOMS: atom_id res chain seq x y z
N SER A 1 18.18 -15.63 -10.34
CA SER A 1 16.80 -16.07 -10.01
C SER A 1 15.91 -14.84 -9.86
N PHE A 2 14.92 -14.66 -10.73
CA PHE A 2 14.07 -13.47 -10.85
C PHE A 2 12.75 -13.61 -10.07
N ARG A 3 12.83 -14.05 -8.81
CA ARG A 3 11.64 -14.32 -7.99
C ARG A 3 11.13 -13.02 -7.36
N LYS A 4 9.82 -12.74 -7.50
CA LYS A 4 9.12 -11.56 -6.94
C LYS A 4 9.57 -10.21 -7.52
N ILE A 5 9.76 -10.11 -8.83
CA ILE A 5 10.00 -8.81 -9.50
C ILE A 5 8.76 -7.93 -9.39
N PHE A 6 7.57 -8.47 -9.56
CA PHE A 6 6.34 -7.70 -9.51
C PHE A 6 5.36 -8.35 -8.54
N TYR A 7 4.65 -7.54 -7.76
CA TYR A 7 3.55 -8.00 -6.93
C TYR A 7 2.47 -6.93 -6.84
N LEU A 8 1.26 -7.41 -6.62
CA LEU A 8 0.09 -6.59 -6.30
C LEU A 8 -0.27 -6.81 -4.83
N ARG A 9 -0.79 -5.76 -4.18
CA ARG A 9 -1.32 -5.80 -2.82
C ARG A 9 -2.72 -5.22 -2.84
N GLY A 10 -3.65 -5.89 -2.18
CA GLY A 10 -5.01 -5.40 -1.95
C GLY A 10 -5.40 -5.74 -0.53
N GLY A 11 -6.08 -4.83 0.15
CA GLY A 11 -6.47 -5.02 1.53
C GLY A 11 -7.66 -4.16 1.91
N LYS A 12 -8.44 -4.61 2.89
CA LYS A 12 -9.54 -3.85 3.47
C LYS A 12 -9.28 -3.69 4.96
N ARG A 13 -9.33 -2.47 5.46
CA ARG A 13 -9.20 -2.13 6.87
C ARG A 13 -10.58 -1.83 7.43
N PHE A 14 -10.95 -2.51 8.51
CA PHE A 14 -12.17 -2.24 9.25
C PHE A 14 -11.83 -1.43 10.50
N TYR A 15 -12.56 -0.36 10.74
CA TYR A 15 -12.42 0.45 11.95
C TYR A 15 -13.58 0.10 12.88
N ASN A 16 -13.26 -0.36 14.08
CA ASN A 16 -14.22 -0.69 15.14
C ASN A 16 -14.10 0.35 16.25
N ASP A 17 -14.37 1.61 15.93
CA ASP A 17 -14.37 2.71 16.89
C ASP A 17 -15.74 3.43 16.80
N ASP A 18 -16.50 3.35 17.89
CA ASP A 18 -17.84 3.93 18.03
C ASP A 18 -17.83 5.46 18.14
N ARG A 19 -16.65 6.09 18.20
CA ARG A 19 -16.52 7.56 18.21
C ARG A 19 -16.69 8.22 16.84
N VAL A 20 -16.85 7.44 15.76
CA VAL A 20 -17.21 7.96 14.43
C VAL A 20 -18.73 8.08 14.36
N THR A 21 -19.29 9.04 15.09
CA THR A 21 -20.70 9.46 15.01
C THR A 21 -20.95 10.26 13.73
N GLY A 22 -20.76 9.60 12.58
CA GLY A 22 -21.02 10.12 11.25
C GLY A 22 -21.19 8.94 10.29
N SER A 23 -22.42 8.71 9.87
CA SER A 23 -22.98 7.53 9.20
C SER A 23 -22.38 7.16 7.81
N SER A 24 -21.08 7.30 7.59
CA SER A 24 -20.45 6.98 6.30
C SER A 24 -19.23 6.08 6.51
N ALA A 25 -19.46 4.77 6.40
CA ALA A 25 -18.44 3.81 5.97
C ALA A 25 -17.13 3.73 6.79
N SER A 26 -17.14 3.05 7.94
CA SER A 26 -15.96 2.65 8.73
C SER A 26 -15.07 1.58 8.05
N TYR A 27 -14.92 1.66 6.73
CA TYR A 27 -14.10 0.75 5.94
C TYR A 27 -13.10 1.55 5.09
N GLY A 28 -11.83 1.20 5.22
CA GLY A 28 -10.77 1.66 4.32
C GLY A 28 -10.47 0.58 3.28
N LEU A 29 -10.50 0.91 2.00
CA LEU A 29 -9.98 0.04 0.94
C LEU A 29 -8.55 0.47 0.61
N SER A 30 -7.67 -0.51 0.46
CA SER A 30 -6.27 -0.29 0.09
C SER A 30 -5.90 -1.16 -1.09
N GLY A 31 -5.12 -0.59 -2.00
CA GLY A 31 -4.58 -1.24 -3.17
C GLY A 31 -3.17 -0.73 -3.44
N GLY A 32 -2.32 -1.53 -4.04
CA GLY A 32 -0.95 -1.15 -4.32
C GLY A 32 -0.24 -2.15 -5.19
N PHE A 33 0.91 -1.75 -5.69
CA PHE A 33 1.81 -2.62 -6.43
C PHE A 33 3.24 -2.32 -6.04
N GLY A 34 4.11 -3.28 -6.24
CA GLY A 34 5.53 -3.07 -6.07
C GLY A 34 6.34 -3.78 -7.13
N LEU A 35 7.47 -3.18 -7.44
CA LEU A 35 8.45 -3.63 -8.41
C LEU A 35 9.81 -3.74 -7.73
N ARG A 36 10.46 -4.90 -7.87
CA ARG A 36 11.79 -5.17 -7.36
C ARG A 36 12.71 -5.55 -8.51
N ILE A 37 13.68 -4.69 -8.78
CA ILE A 37 14.66 -4.88 -9.84
C ILE A 37 16.01 -5.19 -9.18
N PRO A 38 16.58 -6.40 -9.38
CA PRO A 38 17.96 -6.65 -9.02
C PRO A 38 18.88 -5.92 -10.02
N VAL A 39 19.66 -4.97 -9.54
CA VAL A 39 20.66 -4.23 -10.34
C VAL A 39 22.05 -4.64 -9.86
N SER A 40 22.68 -5.55 -10.60
CA SER A 40 24.00 -6.11 -10.27
C SER A 40 24.05 -6.62 -8.81
N SER A 41 24.82 -5.96 -7.93
CA SER A 41 24.97 -6.32 -6.50
C SER A 41 23.94 -5.68 -5.57
N ARG A 42 23.01 -4.87 -6.08
CA ARG A 42 22.04 -4.12 -5.27
C ARG A 42 20.62 -4.46 -5.66
N ARG A 43 19.70 -4.35 -4.71
CA ARG A 43 18.28 -4.42 -4.99
C ARG A 43 17.70 -3.01 -4.98
N LEU A 44 16.93 -2.71 -6.02
CA LEU A 44 16.05 -1.57 -6.06
C LEU A 44 14.62 -2.10 -5.86
N SER A 45 13.95 -1.65 -4.81
CA SER A 45 12.52 -1.91 -4.63
C SER A 45 11.76 -0.59 -4.71
N PHE A 46 10.68 -0.59 -5.49
CA PHE A 46 9.71 0.50 -5.56
C PHE A 46 8.35 -0.05 -5.14
N ASP A 47 7.69 0.64 -4.22
CA ASP A 47 6.36 0.28 -3.73
C ASP A 47 5.45 1.50 -3.84
N TYR A 48 4.29 1.31 -4.46
CA TYR A 48 3.21 2.28 -4.46
C TYR A 48 2.00 1.68 -3.76
N SER A 49 1.43 2.42 -2.80
CA SER A 49 0.18 2.04 -2.16
C SER A 49 -0.78 3.22 -2.07
N TYR A 50 -2.04 2.90 -2.29
CA TYR A 50 -3.18 3.79 -2.21
C TYR A 50 -4.14 3.25 -1.17
N THR A 51 -4.59 4.10 -0.26
CA THR A 51 -5.61 3.76 0.73
C THR A 51 -6.73 4.79 0.66
N ALA A 52 -7.90 4.36 0.23
CA ALA A 52 -9.14 5.11 0.31
C ALA A 52 -9.79 4.83 1.67
N VAL A 53 -9.76 5.80 2.58
CA VAL A 53 -10.44 5.72 3.87
C VAL A 53 -11.69 6.57 3.81
N GLY A 54 -12.79 6.00 3.30
CA GLY A 54 -14.13 6.60 3.28
C GLY A 54 -14.14 8.11 2.98
N ASP A 55 -14.92 8.86 3.76
CA ASP A 55 -15.11 10.32 3.61
C ASP A 55 -13.93 11.18 4.08
N LEU A 56 -12.86 10.61 4.66
CA LEU A 56 -11.95 11.41 5.48
C LEU A 56 -10.49 11.52 5.02
N GLN A 57 -9.92 10.61 4.24
CA GLN A 57 -8.56 10.83 3.69
C GLN A 57 -8.15 9.75 2.68
N ASN A 58 -7.74 10.21 1.49
CA ASN A 58 -7.08 9.38 0.50
C ASN A 58 -5.56 9.47 0.71
N VAL A 59 -4.95 8.38 1.15
CA VAL A 59 -3.51 8.31 1.44
C VAL A 59 -2.79 7.64 0.27
N GLN A 60 -1.81 8.33 -0.31
CA GLN A 60 -0.91 7.81 -1.34
C GLN A 60 0.51 7.71 -0.76
N VAL A 61 1.12 6.54 -0.83
CA VAL A 61 2.47 6.28 -0.33
C VAL A 61 3.35 5.80 -1.46
N PHE A 62 4.49 6.45 -1.61
CA PHE A 62 5.57 6.06 -2.52
C PHE A 62 6.79 5.69 -1.67
N SER A 63 7.22 4.44 -1.76
CA SER A 63 8.40 3.95 -1.05
C SER A 63 9.46 3.50 -2.05
N PHE A 64 10.69 3.93 -1.80
CA PHE A 64 11.86 3.57 -2.59
C PHE A 64 12.91 2.96 -1.67
N GLU A 65 13.38 1.77 -2.02
CA GLU A 65 14.41 1.04 -1.30
C GLU A 65 15.61 0.86 -2.22
N PHE A 66 16.78 1.27 -1.75
CA PHE A 66 18.05 1.16 -2.47
C PHE A 66 19.05 0.41 -1.57
N GLY A 67 19.36 -0.85 -1.85
CA GLY A 67 20.36 -1.57 -1.06
C GLY A 67 20.18 -3.09 -1.00
N GLN A 68 21.20 -3.78 -0.49
CA GLN A 68 21.21 -5.21 -0.20
C GLN A 68 21.12 -5.41 1.32
#